data_AF-A0A974UNE0-F1
#
_entry.id   AF-A0A974UNE0-F1
#
_cell.length_a   1.000
_cell.length_b   1.000
_cell.length_c   1.000
_cell.angle_alpha   90.00
_cell.angle_beta   90.00
_cell.angle_gamma   90.00
#
_symmetry.space_group_name_H-M   'P 1'
#
loop_
_entity.id
_entity.type
_entity.pdbx_description
1 polymer ?
#
loop_
_entity_poly.entity_id
_entity_poly.type
_entity_poly.pdbx_seq_one_letter_code
_entity_poly.pdbx_strand_id
1 'polypeptide(L)'
;MRISRGTAIFFLAFGVWSWIIWITFAKNLWASDQSWAADGSATGYFIVHAVLTVVSFVLGTIIGVIGWRALRASRAARSKEQTSPGA
;
A
#
# COMPACT_ATOMS: atom_id res chain seq x y z
N MET A 1 -12.79 -4.46 18.58
CA MET A 1 -13.38 -3.32 17.85
C MET A 1 -13.59 -3.73 16.39
N ARG A 2 -14.77 -3.49 15.80
CA ARG A 2 -15.02 -3.79 14.38
C ARG A 2 -14.54 -2.62 13.52
N ILE A 3 -13.72 -2.88 12.51
CA ILE A 3 -13.31 -1.85 11.53
C ILE A 3 -14.57 -1.43 10.76
N SER A 4 -14.88 -0.13 10.78
CA SER A 4 -16.01 0.41 10.02
C SER A 4 -15.77 0.28 8.52
N ARG A 5 -16.84 0.25 7.72
CA ARG A 5 -16.71 0.25 6.24
C ARG A 5 -15.93 1.46 5.73
N GLY A 6 -16.12 2.63 6.33
CA GLY A 6 -15.38 3.85 5.97
C GLY A 6 -13.87 3.68 6.21
N THR A 7 -13.49 3.17 7.37
CA THR A 7 -12.09 2.88 7.71
C THR A 7 -11.47 1.85 6.77
N ALA A 8 -12.22 0.82 6.37
CA ALA A 8 -11.73 -0.19 5.43
C ALA A 8 -11.49 0.38 4.02
N ILE A 9 -12.38 1.24 3.53
CA ILE A 9 -12.19 1.98 2.27
C ILE A 9 -10.97 2.89 2.38
N PHE A 10 -10.84 3.62 3.48
CA PHE A 10 -9.71 4.51 3.71
C PHE A 10 -8.38 3.75 3.66
N PHE A 11 -8.26 2.61 4.36
CA PHE A 11 -7.04 1.79 4.31
C PHE A 11 -6.74 1.25 2.91
N LEU A 12 -7.78 0.82 2.17
CA LEU A 12 -7.58 0.36 0.80
C LEU A 12 -7.10 1.50 -0.12
N ALA A 13 -7.77 2.65 -0.07
CA ALA A 13 -7.42 3.83 -0.85
C ALA A 13 -6.02 4.34 -0.50
N PHE A 14 -5.67 4.36 0.79
CA PHE A 14 -4.34 4.72 1.27
C PHE A 14 -3.27 3.77 0.74
N GLY A 15 -3.52 2.45 0.75
CA GLY A 15 -2.60 1.47 0.18
C GLY A 15 -2.34 1.69 -1.32
N VAL A 16 -3.41 1.92 -2.10
CA VAL A 16 -3.31 2.22 -3.54
C VAL A 16 -2.56 3.52 -3.80
N TRP A 17 -2.90 4.57 -3.06
CA TRP A 17 -2.20 5.86 -3.16
C TRP A 17 -0.71 5.73 -2.80
N SER A 18 -0.40 4.97 -1.75
CA SER A 18 0.97 4.67 -1.34
C SER A 18 1.75 3.99 -2.46
N TRP A 19 1.15 3.01 -3.16
CA TRP A 19 1.78 2.41 -4.34
C TRP A 19 2.12 3.43 -5.42
N ILE A 20 1.19 4.34 -5.73
CA ILE A 20 1.42 5.38 -6.75
C ILE A 20 2.64 6.24 -6.37
N ILE A 21 2.71 6.70 -5.11
CA ILE A 21 3.84 7.50 -4.61
C ILE A 21 5.14 6.70 -4.73
N TRP A 22 5.20 5.50 -4.15
CA TRP A 22 6.46 4.77 -4.02
C TRP A 22 6.97 4.21 -5.34
N ILE A 23 6.10 3.81 -6.27
CA ILE A 23 6.50 3.40 -7.62
C ILE A 23 7.05 4.61 -8.39
N THR A 24 6.38 5.77 -8.31
CA THR A 24 6.85 6.99 -8.96
C THR A 24 8.18 7.45 -8.38
N PHE A 25 8.31 7.43 -7.06
CA PHE A 25 9.54 7.75 -6.36
C PHE A 25 10.68 6.78 -6.72
N ALA A 26 10.43 5.47 -6.78
CA ALA A 26 11.43 4.49 -7.18
C ALA A 26 11.97 4.75 -8.59
N LYS A 27 11.08 5.08 -9.54
CA LYS A 27 11.48 5.45 -10.90
C LYS A 27 12.35 6.70 -10.92
N ASN A 28 11.95 7.73 -10.18
CA ASN A 28 12.70 8.98 -10.10
C ASN A 28 14.03 8.81 -9.36
N LEU A 29 14.07 7.99 -8.32
CA LEU A 29 15.27 7.64 -7.58
C LEU A 29 16.26 6.95 -8.52
N TRP A 30 15.82 5.96 -9.29
CA TRP A 30 16.69 5.27 -10.24
C TRP A 30 17.25 6.19 -11.32
N ALA A 31 16.45 7.16 -11.79
CA ALA A 31 16.85 8.13 -12.81
C ALA A 31 17.60 9.37 -12.28
N SER A 32 17.83 9.47 -10.97
CA SER A 32 18.49 10.63 -10.36
C SER A 32 19.99 10.60 -10.57
N ASP A 33 20.57 11.77 -10.88
CA ASP A 33 22.03 11.96 -10.99
C ASP A 33 22.76 11.66 -9.67
N GLN A 34 22.10 11.78 -8.51
CA GLN A 34 22.67 11.44 -7.21
C GLN A 34 22.74 9.93 -6.94
N SER A 35 22.07 9.09 -7.73
CA SER A 35 21.93 7.66 -7.41
C SER A 35 23.13 6.81 -7.84
N TRP A 36 23.89 7.29 -8.81
CA TRP A 36 24.99 6.55 -9.43
C TRP A 36 26.27 7.38 -9.37
N ALA A 37 27.35 6.77 -8.91
CA ALA A 37 28.67 7.37 -8.99
C ALA A 37 29.21 7.30 -10.43
N ALA A 38 30.29 8.03 -10.71
CA ALA A 38 30.90 8.06 -12.04
C ALA A 38 31.42 6.68 -12.52
N ASP A 39 31.72 5.79 -11.57
CA ASP A 39 32.12 4.40 -11.83
C ASP A 39 30.92 3.45 -11.98
N GLY A 40 29.69 3.96 -11.90
CA GLY A 40 28.45 3.19 -11.99
C GLY A 40 28.02 2.50 -10.69
N SER A 41 28.77 2.66 -9.60
CA SER A 41 28.38 2.11 -8.30
C SER A 41 27.19 2.86 -7.68
N ALA A 42 26.38 2.14 -6.89
CA ALA A 42 25.25 2.73 -6.18
C ALA A 42 25.75 3.64 -5.05
N THR A 43 25.25 4.88 -5.00
CA THR A 43 25.65 5.83 -3.95
C THR A 43 24.96 5.52 -2.62
N GLY A 44 25.49 6.06 -1.52
CA GLY A 44 24.81 6.02 -0.22
C GLY A 44 23.42 6.67 -0.25
N TYR A 45 23.25 7.73 -1.06
CA TYR A 45 21.95 8.35 -1.31
C TYR A 45 20.96 7.33 -1.90
N PHE A 46 21.36 6.61 -2.95
CA PHE A 46 20.51 5.58 -3.56
C PHE A 46 20.15 4.49 -2.56
N ILE A 47 21.15 3.94 -1.85
CA ILE A 47 20.94 2.80 -0.95
C ILE A 47 19.94 3.14 0.15
N VAL A 48 20.12 4.28 0.85
CA VAL A 48 19.22 4.68 1.94
C VAL A 48 17.80 4.87 1.43
N HIS A 49 17.63 5.59 0.32
CA HIS A 49 16.31 5.87 -0.23
C HIS A 49 15.65 4.63 -0.83
N ALA A 50 16.42 3.71 -1.43
CA ALA A 50 15.91 2.45 -1.95
C ALA A 50 15.37 1.58 -0.81
N VAL A 51 16.10 1.46 0.30
CA VAL A 51 15.63 0.73 1.50
C VAL A 51 14.36 1.37 2.05
N LEU A 52 14.34 2.70 2.22
CA LEU A 52 13.15 3.41 2.69
C LEU A 52 11.95 3.21 1.76
N THR A 53 12.18 3.21 0.45
CA THR A 53 11.14 2.97 -0.56
C THR A 53 10.56 1.57 -0.43
N VAL A 54 11.41 0.54 -0.32
CA VAL A 54 10.97 -0.85 -0.18
C VAL A 54 10.17 -1.04 1.10
N VAL A 55 10.68 -0.58 2.24
CA VAL A 55 9.98 -0.69 3.53
C VAL A 55 8.63 0.01 3.48
N SER A 56 8.58 1.23 2.96
CA SER A 56 7.35 2.02 2.91
C SER A 56 6.32 1.45 1.92
N PHE A 57 6.77 0.91 0.79
CA PHE A 57 5.92 0.22 -0.17
C PHE A 57 5.31 -1.05 0.45
N VAL A 58 6.10 -1.83 1.20
CA VAL A 58 5.62 -3.01 1.93
C VAL A 58 4.56 -2.62 2.97
N LEU A 59 4.82 -1.58 3.78
CA LEU A 59 3.86 -1.08 4.77
C LEU A 59 2.55 -0.62 4.11
N GLY A 60 2.64 0.13 3.01
CA GLY A 60 1.47 0.53 2.21
C GLY A 60 0.67 -0.67 1.68
N THR A 61 1.38 -1.71 1.22
CA THR A 61 0.77 -2.96 0.75
C THR A 61 0.03 -3.68 1.87
N ILE A 62 0.63 -3.80 3.05
CA ILE A 62 0.01 -4.42 4.23
C ILE A 62 -1.29 -3.68 4.60
N ILE A 63 -1.25 -2.35 4.66
CA ILE A 63 -2.43 -1.53 4.96
C ILE A 63 -3.53 -1.74 3.90
N GLY A 64 -3.16 -1.73 2.62
CA GLY A 64 -4.09 -1.99 1.51
C GLY A 64 -4.75 -3.38 1.61
N VAL A 65 -3.97 -4.42 1.93
CA VAL A 65 -4.47 -5.79 2.13
C VAL A 65 -5.43 -5.85 3.33
N ILE A 66 -5.14 -5.17 4.44
CA ILE A 66 -6.05 -5.09 5.59
C ILE A 66 -7.37 -4.43 5.19
N GLY A 67 -7.32 -3.30 4.48
CA GLY A 67 -8.50 -2.63 3.94
C GLY A 67 -9.33 -3.55 3.04
N TRP A 68 -8.69 -4.23 2.09
CA TRP A 68 -9.33 -5.18 1.18
C TRP A 68 -10.03 -6.33 1.92
N ARG A 69 -9.35 -6.94 2.90
CA ARG A 69 -9.90 -8.03 3.72
C ARG A 69 -11.09 -7.56 4.54
N ALA A 70 -11.03 -6.38 5.14
CA ALA A 70 -12.13 -5.80 5.89
C ALA A 70 -13.35 -5.53 5.01
N LEU A 71 -13.15 -5.06 3.76
CA LEU A 71 -14.24 -4.87 2.79
C LEU A 71 -14.87 -6.18 2.35
N ARG A 72 -14.06 -7.22 2.05
CA ARG A 72 -14.58 -8.55 1.70
C ARG A 72 -15.40 -9.17 2.82
N ALA A 73 -14.92 -9.11 4.07
CA ALA A 73 -15.65 -9.61 5.23
C ALA A 73 -16.99 -8.85 5.42
N SER A 74 -16.98 -7.53 5.24
CA SER A 74 -18.19 -6.69 5.34
C SER A 74 -19.22 -6.99 4.25
N ARG A 75 -18.78 -7.36 3.04
CA ARG A 75 -19.67 -7.80 1.95
C ARG A 75 -20.29 -9.17 2.26
N ALA A 76 -19.48 -10.13 2.69
CA ALA A 76 -19.94 -11.47 3.04
C ALA A 76 -20.99 -11.47 4.17
N ALA A 77 -20.79 -10.65 5.21
CA ALA A 77 -21.75 -10.51 6.30
C ALA A 77 -23.12 -9.97 5.82
N ARG A 78 -23.12 -8.96 4.94
CA ARG A 78 -24.35 -8.37 4.41
C ARG A 78 -25.14 -9.34 3.53
N SER A 79 -24.45 -10.12 2.69
CA SER A 79 -25.10 -11.13 1.86
C SER A 79 -25.84 -12.18 2.72
N LYS A 80 -25.25 -12.58 3.85
CA LYS A 80 -25.86 -13.56 4.78
C LYS A 80 -27.14 -13.04 5.44
N GLU A 81 -27.19 -11.75 5.77
CA GLU A 81 -28.36 -11.09 6.35
C GLU A 81 -29.51 -10.95 5.34
N GLN A 82 -29.20 -10.64 4.07
CA GLN A 82 -30.20 -10.56 3.00
C GLN A 82 -30.80 -11.92 2.62
N THR A 83 -30.04 -13.02 2.78
CA THR A 83 -30.53 -14.39 2.52
C THR A 83 -31.28 -15.00 3.70
N SER A 84 -31.33 -14.34 4.85
CA SER A 84 -32.11 -14.76 6.02
C SER A 84 -33.18 -13.73 6.41
N PRO A 85 -34.08 -13.28 5.51
CA PRO A 85 -35.18 -12.43 5.89
C PRO A 85 -36.28 -13.29 6.54
N GLY A 86 -36.31 -13.29 7.88
CA GLY A 86 -37.36 -13.94 8.67
C GLY A 86 -37.01 -15.34 9.14
N ALA A 87 -36.57 -15.44 10.39
CA ALA A 87 -36.81 -16.57 11.27
C ALA A 87 -37.60 -16.04 12.47
#